data_AF-A0A6G2QPR4-F1
#
_entry.id   AF-A0A6G2QPR4-F1
#
_cell.length_a   1.000
_cell.length_b   1.000
_cell.length_c   1.000
_cell.angle_alpha   90.00
_cell.angle_beta   90.00
_cell.angle_gamma   90.00
#
_symmetry.space_group_name_H-M   'P 1'
#
loop_
_entity.id
_entity.type
_entity.pdbx_description
1 polymer ?
#
loop_
_entity_poly.entity_id
_entity_poly.type
_entity_poly.pdbx_seq_one_letter_code
_entity_poly.pdbx_strand_id
1 'polypeptide(L)' 'MNRAPGFEADLWTLERVGVVVERVTGVTSARASVWRLLTGRLGWSLQRPRRQAVERDECEIARWVAHEWPRIKKGQ' A
#
# COMPACT_ATOMS: atom_id res chain seq x y z
N MET A 1 6.76 6.41 -1.06
CA MET A 1 6.85 5.03 -1.60
C MET A 1 6.67 4.03 -0.47
N ASN A 2 5.67 3.14 -0.54
CA ASN A 2 5.37 2.13 0.50
C ASN A 2 5.70 0.73 0.00
N ARG A 3 6.94 0.56 -0.48
CA ARG A 3 7.44 -0.68 -1.08
C ARG A 3 7.42 -1.79 -0.03
N ALA A 4 6.52 -2.75 -0.17
CA ALA A 4 6.54 -3.96 0.63
C ALA A 4 7.70 -4.86 0.14
N PRO A 5 8.72 -5.17 0.96
CA PRO A 5 9.83 -6.02 0.54
C PRO A 5 9.30 -7.41 0.15
N GLY A 6 9.45 -7.78 -1.12
CA GLY A 6 9.04 -9.09 -1.66
C GLY A 6 8.04 -9.06 -2.82
N PHE A 7 7.51 -7.90 -3.21
CA PHE A 7 6.64 -7.78 -4.39
C PHE A 7 6.96 -6.52 -5.22
N GLU A 8 7.24 -6.72 -6.51
CA GLU A 8 7.67 -5.69 -7.49
C GLU A 8 6.68 -4.51 -7.69
N ALA A 9 5.44 -4.62 -7.20
CA ALA A 9 4.42 -3.57 -7.34
C ALA A 9 3.70 -3.32 -6.02
N ASP A 10 3.33 -2.06 -5.73
CA ASP A 10 2.58 -1.63 -4.52
C ASP A 10 1.10 -2.09 -4.50
N LEU A 11 0.74 -3.06 -5.33
CA LEU A 11 -0.60 -3.62 -5.46
C LEU A 11 -0.73 -4.95 -4.71
N TRP A 12 -1.65 -4.98 -3.74
CA TRP A 12 -2.08 -6.21 -3.07
C TRP A 12 -3.15 -6.92 -3.90
N THR A 13 -2.76 -7.99 -4.59
CA THR A 13 -3.70 -8.91 -5.25
C THR A 13 -4.05 -10.05 -4.30
N LEU A 14 -5.19 -10.73 -4.52
CA LEU A 14 -5.59 -11.87 -3.70
C LEU A 14 -4.60 -13.02 -3.75
N GLU A 15 -3.88 -13.19 -4.86
CA GLU A 15 -2.83 -14.20 -4.98
C GLU A 15 -1.64 -13.87 -4.07
N ARG A 16 -1.19 -12.61 -4.06
CA ARG A 16 -0.11 -12.17 -3.17
C ARG A 16 -0.50 -12.29 -1.71
N VAL A 17 -1.74 -11.95 -1.36
CA VAL A 17 -2.24 -12.17 0.00
C VAL A 17 -2.27 -13.66 0.33
N GLY A 18 -2.67 -14.53 -0.60
CA GLY A 18 -2.62 -15.99 -0.44
C GLY A 18 -1.21 -16.49 -0.11
N VAL A 19 -0.20 -16.01 -0.82
CA VAL A 19 1.22 -16.33 -0.54
C VAL A 19 1.64 -15.88 0.86
N VAL A 20 1.23 -14.68 1.29
CA VAL A 20 1.54 -14.20 2.65
C VAL A 20 0.84 -15.06 3.70
N VAL A 21 -0.43 -15.40 3.51
CA VAL A 21 -1.18 -16.29 4.41
C VAL A 21 -0.48 -17.63 4.53
N GLU A 22 -0.06 -18.23 3.42
CA GLU A 22 0.66 -19.50 3.41
C GLU A 22 2.02 -19.39 4.12
N ARG A 23 2.79 -18.33 3.87
CA ARG A 23 4.09 -18.12 4.54
C ARG A 23 3.97 -17.95 6.05
N VAL A 24 2.90 -17.30 6.52
CA VAL A 24 2.69 -17.02 7.95
C VAL A 24 2.04 -18.19 8.68
N THR A 25 1.15 -18.93 8.00
CA THR A 25 0.31 -19.96 8.65
C THR A 25 0.66 -21.39 8.24
N GLY A 26 1.45 -21.58 7.17
CA GLY A 26 1.69 -22.87 6.54
C GLY A 26 0.50 -23.44 5.76
N VAL A 27 -0.63 -22.71 5.68
CA VAL A 27 -1.86 -23.18 5.04
C VAL A 27 -2.02 -22.57 3.66
N THR A 28 -2.01 -23.42 2.63
CA THR A 28 -2.35 -23.01 1.26
C THR A 28 -3.82 -22.60 1.20
N SER A 29 -4.06 -21.35 0.79
CA SER A 29 -5.40 -20.78 0.75
C SER A 29 -5.85 -20.54 -0.69
N ALA A 30 -7.00 -21.10 -1.06
CA ALA A 30 -7.63 -20.77 -2.33
C ALA A 30 -8.04 -19.29 -2.38
N ARG A 31 -8.00 -18.68 -3.58
CA ARG A 31 -8.34 -17.27 -3.81
C ARG A 31 -9.68 -16.85 -3.19
N ALA A 32 -10.71 -17.69 -3.30
CA ALA A 32 -12.04 -17.42 -2.73
C ALA A 32 -12.05 -17.42 -1.19
N SER A 33 -11.18 -18.21 -0.56
CA SER A 33 -11.02 -18.26 0.90
C SER A 33 -10.31 -17.01 1.40
N VAL A 34 -9.26 -16.57 0.68
CA VAL A 34 -8.57 -15.30 0.95
C VAL A 34 -9.56 -14.12 0.87
N TRP A 35 -10.37 -14.06 -0.19
CA TRP A 35 -11.39 -13.01 -0.33
C TRP A 35 -12.39 -12.99 0.83
N ARG A 36 -12.92 -14.17 1.22
CA ARG A 36 -13.86 -14.29 2.34
C ARG A 36 -13.23 -13.92 3.68
N LEU A 37 -11.98 -14.27 3.91
CA LEU A 37 -11.23 -13.87 5.10
C LEU A 37 -11.12 -12.34 5.18
N LEU A 38 -10.67 -11.71 4.08
CA LEU A 38 -10.47 -10.26 4.03
C LEU A 38 -11.77 -9.49 4.18
N THR A 39 -12.78 -9.80 3.37
CA THR A 39 -14.04 -9.02 3.33
C THR A 39 -15.01 -9.40 4.45
N GLY A 40 -15.12 -10.70 4.76
CA GLY A 40 -16.15 -11.21 5.68
C GLY A 40 -15.70 -11.26 7.14
N ARG A 41 -14.43 -11.60 7.42
CA ARG A 41 -13.94 -11.72 8.81
C ARG A 41 -13.19 -10.48 9.28
N LEU A 42 -12.34 -9.92 8.42
CA LEU A 42 -11.51 -8.76 8.77
C LEU A 42 -12.18 -7.43 8.41
N GLY A 43 -13.28 -7.45 7.64
CA GLY A 43 -13.98 -6.24 7.21
C GLY A 43 -13.14 -5.35 6.28
N TRP A 44 -12.10 -5.89 5.66
CA TRP A 44 -11.22 -5.14 4.78
C TRP A 44 -11.87 -4.97 3.42
N SER A 45 -11.93 -3.71 2.96
CA SER A 45 -12.35 -3.37 1.61
C SER A 45 -11.14 -3.29 0.68
N LEU A 46 -11.41 -3.46 -0.63
CA LEU A 46 -10.40 -3.31 -1.67
C LEU A 46 -9.76 -1.91 -1.56
N GLN A 47 -8.48 -1.88 -1.18
CA GLN A 47 -7.71 -0.65 -1.18
C GLN A 47 -7.39 -0.28 -2.62
N ARG A 48 -8.11 0.72 -3.15
CA ARG A 48 -7.74 1.31 -4.43
C ARG A 48 -6.45 2.12 -4.21
N PRO A 49 -5.37 1.86 -4.96
CA PRO A 49 -4.22 2.75 -4.92
C PRO A 49 -4.71 4.17 -5.18
N ARG A 50 -4.30 5.12 -4.35
CA ARG A 50 -4.57 6.52 -4.64
C ARG A 50 -3.95 6.81 -6.00
N ARG A 51 -4.75 7.33 -6.94
CA ARG A 51 -4.22 7.84 -8.21
C ARG A 51 -3.17 8.89 -7.85
N GLN A 52 -1.94 8.60 -8.19
CA GLN A 52 -0.84 9.56 -8.11
C GLN A 52 -0.79 10.29 -9.45
N ALA A 53 -0.55 11.61 -9.41
CA ALA A 53 -0.29 12.37 -10.61
C ALA A 53 0.99 11.84 -11.29
N VAL A 54 1.03 11.85 -12.62
CA VAL A 54 2.21 11.38 -13.39
C VAL A 54 3.45 12.22 -13.07
N GLU A 55 3.25 13.50 -12.77
CA GLU A 55 4.30 14.46 -12.41
C GLU A 55 4.79 14.32 -10.95
N ARG A 56 4.27 13.34 -10.20
CA ARG A 56 4.61 13.16 -8.79
C ARG A 56 6.07 12.74 -8.65
N ASP A 57 6.92 13.68 -8.23
CA ASP A 57 8.31 13.44 -7.87
C ASP A 57 8.45 13.34 -6.34
N GLU A 58 8.83 12.16 -5.84
CA GLU A 58 8.98 11.94 -4.40
C GLU A 58 10.14 12.72 -3.78
N CYS A 59 11.20 13.02 -4.55
CA CYS A 59 12.33 13.84 -4.09
C CYS A 59 11.90 15.29 -3.94
N GLU A 60 11.16 15.84 -4.91
CA GLU A 60 10.63 17.20 -4.81
C GLU A 60 9.59 17.33 -3.71
N ILE A 61 8.73 16.33 -3.51
CA ILE A 61 7.79 16.31 -2.38
C ILE A 61 8.56 16.33 -1.05
N ALA A 62 9.59 15.49 -0.90
CA ALA A 62 10.39 15.45 0.31
C ALA A 62 11.10 16.80 0.56
N ARG A 63 11.69 17.40 -0.48
CA ARG A 63 12.30 18.73 -0.41
C ARG A 63 11.28 19.78 0.04
N TRP A 64 10.11 19.81 -0.60
CA TRP A 64 9.06 20.79 -0.32
C TRP A 64 8.52 20.67 1.11
N VAL A 65 8.26 19.45 1.57
CA VAL A 65 7.81 19.20 2.95
C VAL A 65 8.86 19.63 3.98
N ALA A 66 10.15 19.42 3.68
CA ALA A 66 11.22 19.79 4.59
C ALA A 66 11.51 21.30 4.62
N HIS A 67 11.38 22.01 3.50
CA HIS A 67 11.86 23.38 3.36
C HIS A 67 10.74 24.41 3.17
N GLU A 68 9.81 24.15 2.25
CA GLU A 68 8.75 25.12 1.91
C GLU A 68 7.62 25.08 2.92
N TRP A 69 7.23 23.89 3.38
CA TRP A 69 6.13 23.77 4.35
C TRP A 69 6.42 24.52 5.68
N PRO A 70 7.62 24.40 6.30
CA PRO A 70 7.95 25.20 7.47
C PRO A 70 8.05 26.70 7.19
N ARG A 71 8.54 27.09 5.99
CA ARG A 71 8.64 28.51 5.59
C ARG A 71 7.26 29.16 5.47
N ILE A 72 6.34 28.51 4.76
CA ILE A 72 4.95 28.96 4.59
C ILE A 72 4.22 29.00 5.93
N LYS A 73 4.37 27.97 6.77
CA LYS A 73 3.72 27.91 8.09
C LYS A 73 4.21 28.99 9.05
N LYS A 74 5.47 29.44 8.91
CA LYS A 74 6.06 30.52 9.72
C LYS A 74 5.70 31.93 9.22
N GLY A 75 4.97 32.06 8.10
CA GLY A 75 4.42 33.32 7.65
C GLY A 75 5.44 34.33 7.13
N GLN A 76 6.43 33.88 6.35
CA GLN A 76 7.29 34.76 5.55
C GLN A 76 6.89 34.79 4.09
#